data_AF-A0A2E6H8T1-F1
#
_entry.id   AF-A0A2E6H8T1-F1
#
_cell.length_a   1.000
_cell.length_b   1.000
_cell.length_c   1.000
_cell.angle_alpha   90.00
_cell.angle_beta   90.00
_cell.angle_gamma   90.00
#
_symmetry.space_group_name_H-M   'P 1'
#
loop_
_entity.id
_entity.type
_entity.pdbx_description
1 polymer ?
#
loop_
_entity_poly.entity_id
_entity_poly.type
_entity_poly.pdbx_seq_one_letter_code
_entity_poly.pdbx_strand_id
1 'polypeptide(L)' 'MKIGDMVVRAYAWRAFVPGIIVDEELVHHPDGDDFVAHTDHNFIVAWSDGNTSREMDVELDYLEEALTYQLEDLNEVR' A
#
# COMPACT_ATOMS: atom_id res chain seq x y z
N MET A 1 1.08 7.96 0.63
CA MET A 1 2.42 7.54 0.12
C MET A 1 2.87 8.41 -1.04
N LYS A 2 4.19 8.49 -1.28
CA LYS A 2 4.84 9.20 -2.40
C LYS A 2 6.18 8.54 -2.81
N ILE A 3 6.72 8.89 -3.98
CA ILE A 3 8.06 8.47 -4.41
C ILE A 3 9.11 8.81 -3.34
N GLY A 4 9.95 7.81 -3.02
CA GLY A 4 10.99 7.88 -1.98
C GLY A 4 10.53 7.41 -0.61
N ASP A 5 9.23 7.20 -0.37
CA ASP A 5 8.75 6.59 0.86
C ASP A 5 9.20 5.11 0.94
N MET A 6 9.51 4.66 2.15
CA MET A 6 9.89 3.29 2.45
C MET A 6 8.63 2.48 2.78
N VAL A 7 8.53 1.29 2.22
CA VAL A 7 7.44 0.34 2.48
C VAL A 7 8.03 -1.02 2.84
N VAL A 8 7.23 -1.89 3.47
CA VAL A 8 7.69 -3.22 3.88
C VAL A 8 6.63 -4.26 3.55
N ARG A 9 7.01 -5.29 2.80
CA ARG A 9 6.20 -6.50 2.68
C ARG A 9 6.35 -7.35 3.92
N ALA A 10 5.25 -7.52 4.65
CA ALA A 10 5.15 -8.49 5.73
C ALA A 10 4.50 -9.77 5.20
N TYR A 11 5.31 -10.69 4.63
CA TYR A 11 4.81 -12.03 4.36
C TYR A 11 4.53 -12.72 5.67
N ALA A 12 3.35 -13.35 5.77
CA ALA A 12 2.69 -13.70 7.02
C ALA A 12 3.60 -14.26 8.15
N TRP A 13 4.72 -14.95 7.89
CA TRP A 13 5.49 -15.57 8.99
C TRP A 13 7.03 -15.66 8.83
N ARG A 14 7.71 -15.11 7.81
CA ARG A 14 9.14 -15.46 7.59
C ARG A 14 10.15 -14.40 7.16
N ALA A 15 9.77 -13.28 6.57
CA ALA A 15 10.73 -12.22 6.23
C ALA A 15 10.02 -10.90 5.96
N PHE A 16 10.57 -9.82 6.53
CA PHE A 16 10.28 -8.47 6.10
C PHE A 16 11.14 -8.17 4.88
N VAL A 17 10.51 -7.79 3.77
CA VAL A 17 11.22 -7.33 2.57
C VAL A 17 10.97 -5.83 2.46
N PRO A 18 11.92 -4.98 2.89
CA PRO A 18 11.81 -3.55 2.69
C PRO A 18 11.87 -3.19 1.19
N GLY A 19 11.16 -2.15 0.83
CA GLY A 19 11.16 -1.55 -0.50
C GLY A 19 11.10 -0.04 -0.43
N ILE A 20 11.37 0.59 -1.56
CA ILE A 20 11.25 2.03 -1.75
C ILE A 20 10.36 2.30 -2.96
N ILE A 21 9.46 3.27 -2.83
CA ILE A 21 8.64 3.71 -3.96
C ILE A 21 9.55 4.48 -4.92
N VAL A 22 9.64 4.01 -6.15
CA VAL A 22 10.51 4.59 -7.19
C VAL A 22 9.72 5.32 -8.27
N ASP A 23 8.43 5.04 -8.41
CA ASP A 23 7.55 5.67 -9.39
C ASP A 23 6.09 5.65 -8.92
N GLU A 24 5.27 6.52 -9.50
CA GLU A 24 3.82 6.60 -9.27
C GLU A 24 3.06 6.71 -10.59
N GLU A 25 1.95 5.98 -10.69
CA GLU A 25 1.11 5.92 -11.89
C GLU A 25 -0.34 6.17 -11.51
N LEU A 26 -0.94 7.19 -12.12
CA LEU A 26 -2.36 7.51 -12.01
C LEU A 26 -3.11 6.82 -13.15
N VAL A 27 -3.94 5.83 -12.81
CA VAL A 27 -4.74 5.12 -13.79
C VAL A 27 -6.16 5.67 -13.74
N HIS A 28 -6.57 6.34 -14.82
CA HIS A 28 -7.94 6.81 -14.98
C HIS A 28 -8.76 5.72 -15.66
N HIS A 29 -9.77 5.22 -14.97
CA HIS A 29 -10.74 4.30 -15.54
C HIS A 29 -11.89 5.11 -16.16
N PRO A 30 -12.06 5.09 -17.50
CA PRO A 30 -13.21 5.72 -18.12
C PRO A 30 -14.43 4.84 -17.88
N ASP A 31 -15.26 5.23 -16.93
CA ASP A 31 -16.51 4.54 -16.68
C ASP A 31 -17.53 4.96 -17.75
N GLY A 32 -18.01 3.97 -18.50
CA GLY A 32 -18.80 4.17 -19.71
C GLY A 32 -20.23 4.68 -19.48
N ASP A 33 -20.69 4.79 -18.24
CA ASP A 33 -22.05 5.25 -17.91
C ASP A 33 -22.20 6.09 -16.63
N ASP A 34 -21.20 6.16 -15.76
CA ASP A 34 -21.27 6.90 -14.49
C ASP A 34 -20.32 8.11 -14.48
N PHE A 35 -20.79 9.23 -13.97
CA PHE A 35 -20.08 10.53 -14.01
C PHE A 35 -18.89 10.63 -13.04
N VAL A 36 -18.55 9.53 -12.36
CA VAL A 36 -17.47 9.49 -11.37
C VAL A 36 -16.32 8.69 -11.95
N ALA A 37 -15.38 9.37 -12.59
CA ALA A 37 -14.12 8.75 -12.96
C ALA A 37 -13.37 8.33 -11.69
N HIS A 38 -13.20 7.03 -11.48
CA HIS A 38 -12.31 6.53 -10.44
C HIS A 38 -10.86 6.64 -10.92
N THR A 39 -10.00 7.18 -10.05
CA THR A 39 -8.56 7.29 -10.30
C THR A 39 -7.85 6.39 -9.31
N ASP A 40 -7.25 5.32 -9.83
CA ASP A 40 -6.48 4.39 -9.02
C ASP A 40 -5.03 4.87 -8.93
N HIS A 41 -4.51 4.91 -7.71
CA HIS A 41 -3.12 5.24 -7.42
C HIS A 41 -2.29 3.95 -7.36
N ASN A 42 -1.43 3.77 -8.36
CA ASN A 42 -0.47 2.68 -8.38
C ASN A 42 0.94 3.21 -8.09
N PHE A 43 1.70 2.46 -7.32
CA PHE A 43 3.09 2.72 -6.99
C PHE A 43 3.98 1.62 -7.54
N ILE A 44 5.12 2.00 -8.09
CA ILE A 44 6.17 1.03 -8.42
C ILE A 44 7.15 0.99 -7.26
N VAL A 45 7.35 -0.19 -6.70
CA VAL A 45 8.23 -0.40 -5.55
C VAL A 45 9.42 -1.24 -5.98
N ALA A 46 10.62 -0.76 -5.67
CA ALA A 46 11.85 -1.53 -5.76
C ALA A 46 12.15 -2.19 -4.42
N TRP A 47 12.22 -3.51 -4.41
CA TRP A 47 12.40 -4.31 -3.20
C TRP A 47 13.87 -4.65 -2.96
N SER A 48 14.24 -4.85 -1.70
CA SER A 48 15.60 -5.22 -1.32
C SER A 48 16.00 -6.63 -1.79
N ASP A 49 15.05 -7.46 -2.19
CA ASP A 49 15.31 -8.77 -2.81
C ASP A 49 15.69 -8.66 -4.30
N GLY A 50 15.73 -7.44 -4.84
CA GLY A 50 16.09 -7.14 -6.23
C GLY A 50 14.91 -7.14 -7.20
N ASN A 51 13.70 -7.46 -6.74
CA ASN A 51 12.50 -7.42 -7.57
C ASN A 51 11.89 -6.02 -7.60
N THR A 52 11.02 -5.80 -8.58
CA THR A 52 10.13 -4.64 -8.64
C THR A 52 8.69 -5.12 -8.78
N SER A 53 7.73 -4.39 -8.21
CA SER A 53 6.31 -4.66 -8.42
C SER A 53 5.49 -3.38 -8.46
N ARG A 54 4.27 -3.52 -8.97
CA ARG A 54 3.23 -2.50 -8.93
C ARG A 54 2.29 -2.83 -7.79
N GLU A 55 2.04 -1.87 -6.91
CA GLU A 55 1.21 -2.00 -5.72
C GLU A 55 0.22 -0.82 -5.67
N MET A 56 -1.00 -1.07 -5.21
CA MET A 56 -1.98 -0.01 -4.94
C MET A 56 -1.77 0.60 -3.55
N ASP A 57 -2.28 1.81 -3.33
CA ASP A 57 -2.23 2.48 -2.03
C ASP A 57 -2.78 1.60 -0.89
N VAL A 58 -3.94 0.99 -1.11
CA VAL A 58 -4.64 0.08 -0.20
C VAL A 58 -3.84 -1.18 0.15
N GLU A 59 -3.03 -1.68 -0.78
CA GLU A 59 -2.20 -2.87 -0.54
C GLU A 59 -1.00 -2.55 0.35
N LEU A 60 -0.51 -1.30 0.28
CA LEU A 60 0.62 -0.81 1.06
C LEU A 60 0.19 -0.32 2.45
N ASP A 61 -1.05 0.18 2.61
CA ASP A 61 -1.60 0.70 3.88
C ASP A 61 -2.12 -0.40 4.83
N TYR A 62 -2.14 -1.67 4.41
CA TYR A 62 -2.75 -2.79 5.16
C TYR A 62 -2.21 -2.99 6.58
N LEU A 63 -0.98 -2.52 6.86
CA LEU A 63 -0.35 -2.61 8.18
C LEU A 63 -0.81 -1.50 9.14
N GLU A 64 -1.10 -0.28 8.65
CA GLU A 64 -1.59 0.82 9.50
C GLU A 64 -3.01 0.54 9.98
N GLU A 65 -3.88 0.02 9.12
CA GLU A 65 -5.25 -0.30 9.46
C GLU A 65 -5.32 -1.44 10.50
N ALA A 66 -4.56 -2.52 10.28
CA ALA A 66 -4.49 -3.66 11.21
C ALA A 66 -3.91 -3.28 12.59
N LEU A 67 -2.95 -2.36 12.66
CA LEU A 67 -2.37 -1.90 13.92
C LEU A 67 -3.33 -0.95 14.67
N THR A 68 -4.07 -0.12 13.94
CA THR A 68 -5.07 0.80 14.50
C THR A 68 -6.19 0.02 15.20
N TYR A 69 -6.74 -1.01 14.56
CA TYR A 69 -7.74 -1.88 15.18
C TYR A 69 -7.24 -2.58 16.46
N GLN A 70 -5.98 -3.06 16.49
CA GLN A 70 -5.42 -3.67 17.70
C GLN A 70 -5.21 -2.69 18.86
N LEU A 71 -4.91 -1.42 18.56
CA LEU A 71 -4.72 -0.38 19.57
C LEU A 71 -6.04 0.10 20.16
N GLU A 72 -7.12 0.12 19.37
CA GLU A 72 -8.47 0.42 19.85
C GLU A 72 -8.97 -0.68 20.81
N ASP A 73 -8.82 -1.96 20.44
CA ASP A 73 -9.16 -3.10 21.31
C ASP A 73 -8.39 -3.09 22.65
N LEU A 74 -7.11 -2.67 22.62
CA LEU A 74 -6.29 -2.55 23.85
C LEU A 74 -6.73 -1.39 24.75
N ASN A 75 -7.31 -0.34 24.19
CA ASN A 75 -7.77 0.83 24.95
C ASN A 75 -9.18 0.67 25.51
N GLU A 76 -10.02 -0.19 24.93
CA GLU A 76 -11.34 -0.54 25.50
C GLU A 76 -11.28 -1.47 26.72
N VAL A 77 -10.12 -2.09 26.98
CA VAL A 77 -9.90 -3.02 28.11
C VAL A 77 -9.34 -2.32 29.37
N ARG A 78 -9.23 -0.98 29.38
CA ARG A 78 -8.82 -0.17 30.55
C ARG A 78 -9.97 0.59 31.19
#